data_AF-A0A2N1URD3-F1
#
_entry.id   AF-A0A2N1URD3-F1
#
_cell.length_a   1.000
_cell.length_b   1.000
_cell.length_c   1.000
_cell.angle_alpha   90.00
_cell.angle_beta   90.00
_cell.angle_gamma   90.00
#
_symmetry.space_group_name_H-M   'P 1'
#
loop_
_entity.id
_entity.type
_entity.pdbx_description
1 polymer ?
#
loop_
_entity_poly.entity_id
_entity_poly.type
_entity_poly.pdbx_seq_one_letter_code
_entity_poly.pdbx_strand_id
1 'polypeptide(L)'
;MDCATIRHMASQLPLNPALLRPYLLEGLFSPDECAGLIIAGRQGRVLADPYTSQHPKRSAAGTGERRALLDQVAAGLVVQRLMQAAYQVNQAHFCFEIQSVEVPHFITYSPGQASPWHMDITDDQTTNRKLTMLIFLSDPGSYSGGRFAVFPGELEIDQSQGNVLLFPAF
;
A
#
# COMPACT_ATOMS: atom_id res chain seq x y z
N MET A 1 27.36 -20.40 -8.65
CA MET A 1 26.47 -20.89 -7.58
C MET A 1 25.19 -21.38 -8.23
N ASP A 2 24.76 -22.60 -7.94
CA ASP A 2 23.52 -23.14 -8.50
C ASP A 2 22.29 -22.79 -7.65
N CYS A 3 21.11 -22.98 -8.22
CA CYS A 3 19.84 -22.60 -7.59
C CYS A 3 19.50 -23.44 -6.34
N ALA A 4 20.08 -24.63 -6.20
CA ALA A 4 19.93 -25.48 -5.02
C ALA A 4 20.78 -24.96 -3.85
N THR A 5 21.99 -24.49 -4.16
CA THR A 5 22.93 -23.89 -3.21
C THR A 5 22.37 -22.57 -2.66
N ILE A 6 21.80 -21.71 -3.52
CA ILE A 6 21.17 -20.45 -3.08
C ILE A 6 19.97 -20.71 -2.17
N ARG A 7 19.10 -21.67 -2.52
CA ARG A 7 17.95 -22.04 -1.67
C ARG A 7 18.37 -22.63 -0.33
N HIS A 8 19.40 -23.48 -0.33
CA HIS A 8 19.95 -24.04 0.90
C HIS A 8 20.51 -22.94 1.81
N MET A 9 21.28 -22.00 1.27
CA MET A 9 21.81 -20.87 2.03
C MET A 9 20.70 -19.93 2.54
N ALA A 10 19.70 -19.61 1.72
CA ALA A 10 18.57 -18.77 2.11
C ALA A 10 17.73 -19.42 3.23
N SER A 11 17.58 -20.74 3.22
CA SER A 11 16.85 -21.49 4.27
C SER A 11 17.56 -21.49 5.64
N GLN A 12 18.84 -21.12 5.67
CA GLN A 12 19.64 -21.01 6.89
C GLN A 12 19.80 -19.57 7.39
N LEU A 13 19.31 -18.58 6.65
CA LEU A 13 19.27 -17.21 7.15
C LEU A 13 18.15 -17.12 8.21
N PRO A 14 18.43 -16.56 9.40
CA PRO A 14 17.38 -16.30 10.36
C PRO A 14 16.35 -15.37 9.70
N LEU A 15 15.09 -15.79 9.67
CA LEU A 15 13.99 -14.92 9.27
C LEU A 15 14.03 -13.69 10.17
N ASN A 16 14.20 -12.51 9.60
CA ASN A 16 14.09 -11.28 10.36
C ASN A 16 12.60 -11.04 10.64
N PRO A 17 12.14 -11.19 11.90
CA PRO A 17 10.72 -11.06 12.22
C PRO A 17 10.19 -9.64 11.99
N ALA A 18 11.06 -8.63 11.85
CA ALA A 18 10.69 -7.27 11.48
C ALA A 18 10.28 -7.14 10.01
N LEU A 19 10.72 -8.04 9.12
CA LEU A 19 10.38 -8.01 7.70
C LEU A 19 8.98 -8.53 7.38
N LEU A 20 8.23 -8.99 8.38
CA LEU A 20 6.89 -9.56 8.21
C LEU A 20 5.81 -8.81 9.00
N ARG A 21 6.15 -7.67 9.61
CA ARG A 21 5.22 -6.94 10.49
C ARG A 21 4.84 -5.62 9.86
N PRO A 22 3.56 -5.41 9.52
CA PRO A 22 3.10 -4.07 9.22
C PRO A 22 3.18 -3.20 10.48
N TYR A 23 3.35 -1.91 10.27
CA TYR A 23 3.36 -0.88 11.30
C TYR A 23 2.18 0.06 11.07
N LEU A 24 1.35 0.24 12.10
CA LEU A 24 0.17 1.10 12.04
C LEU A 24 0.48 2.42 12.75
N LEU A 25 0.31 3.53 12.03
CA LEU A 25 0.24 4.87 12.59
C LEU A 25 -1.23 5.26 12.75
N GLU A 26 -1.68 5.35 13.98
CA GLU A 26 -3.05 5.70 14.30
C GLU A 26 -3.28 7.21 14.14
N GLY A 27 -4.40 7.58 13.50
CA GLY A 27 -4.86 8.97 13.44
C GLY A 27 -3.88 9.95 12.80
N LEU A 28 -3.04 9.50 11.85
CA LEU A 28 -2.09 10.40 11.18
C LEU A 28 -2.83 11.49 10.41
N PHE A 29 -4.04 11.23 9.92
CA PHE A 29 -4.92 12.25 9.33
C PHE A 29 -6.22 12.36 10.12
N SER A 30 -6.69 13.58 10.30
CA SER A 30 -8.03 13.84 10.85
C SER A 30 -9.13 13.51 9.84
N PRO A 31 -10.39 13.32 10.29
CA PRO A 31 -11.53 13.13 9.39
C PRO A 31 -11.69 14.24 8.32
N ASP A 32 -11.43 15.49 8.69
CA ASP A 32 -11.49 16.63 7.76
C ASP A 32 -10.38 16.58 6.71
N GLU A 33 -9.17 16.19 7.10
CA GLU A 33 -8.08 15.96 6.16
C GLU A 33 -8.38 14.78 5.22
N CYS A 34 -8.96 13.69 5.73
CA CYS A 34 -9.44 12.57 4.91
C CYS A 34 -10.52 13.02 3.91
N ALA A 35 -11.47 13.85 4.32
CA ALA A 35 -12.48 14.40 3.43
C ALA A 35 -11.84 15.23 2.31
N GLY A 36 -10.85 16.08 2.63
CA GLY A 36 -10.07 16.84 1.65
C GLY A 36 -9.33 15.93 0.66
N LEU A 37 -8.69 14.87 1.17
CA LEU A 37 -8.00 13.86 0.36
C LEU A 37 -8.94 13.11 -0.58
N ILE A 38 -10.14 12.77 -0.13
CA ILE A 38 -11.16 12.12 -0.98
C ILE A 38 -11.60 13.06 -2.11
N ILE A 39 -11.81 14.35 -1.82
CA ILE A 39 -12.19 15.34 -2.83
C ILE A 39 -11.08 15.47 -3.88
N ALA A 40 -9.83 15.65 -3.43
CA ALA A 40 -8.66 15.75 -4.32
C ALA A 40 -8.48 14.47 -5.16
N GLY A 41 -8.54 13.29 -4.54
CA GLY A 41 -8.36 12.01 -5.20
C GLY A 41 -9.40 11.72 -6.28
N ARG A 42 -10.67 12.11 -6.06
CA ARG A 42 -11.75 11.99 -7.07
C ARG A 42 -11.53 12.90 -8.28
N GLN A 43 -10.85 14.02 -8.10
CA GLN A 43 -10.50 14.95 -9.17
C GLN A 43 -9.22 14.56 -9.91
N GLY A 44 -8.45 13.62 -9.36
CA GLY A 44 -7.22 13.11 -9.94
C GLY A 44 -7.42 12.40 -11.28
N ARG A 45 -6.38 12.44 -12.12
CA ARG A 45 -6.34 11.71 -13.39
C ARG A 45 -6.49 10.21 -13.18
N VAL A 46 -7.38 9.58 -13.96
CA VAL A 46 -7.53 8.12 -13.99
C VAL A 46 -6.23 7.47 -14.45
N LEU A 47 -5.77 6.49 -13.69
CA LEU A 47 -4.61 5.67 -14.00
C LEU A 47 -5.07 4.38 -14.68
N ALA A 48 -4.35 3.98 -15.72
CA ALA A 48 -4.56 2.66 -16.31
C ALA A 48 -4.27 1.59 -15.25
N ASP A 49 -5.08 0.54 -15.22
CA ASP A 49 -4.88 -0.57 -14.32
C ASP A 49 -3.89 -1.59 -14.93
N PRO A 50 -2.62 -1.66 -14.48
CA PRO A 50 -1.67 -2.63 -14.99
C PRO A 50 -2.09 -4.09 -14.80
N TYR A 51 -2.99 -4.39 -13.84
CA TYR A 51 -3.42 -5.77 -13.60
C TYR A 51 -4.37 -6.27 -14.70
N THR A 52 -5.27 -5.42 -15.19
CA THR A 52 -6.17 -5.77 -16.30
C THR A 52 -5.42 -5.85 -17.64
N SER A 53 -4.36 -5.07 -17.84
CA SER A 53 -3.55 -5.12 -19.07
C SER A 53 -2.64 -6.35 -19.14
N GLN A 54 -2.13 -6.85 -18.01
CA GLN A 54 -1.28 -8.03 -17.96
C GLN A 54 -2.05 -9.35 -17.77
N HIS A 55 -3.22 -9.32 -17.11
CA HIS A 55 -4.02 -10.52 -16.82
C HIS A 55 -5.52 -10.35 -17.14
N PRO A 56 -5.89 -10.21 -18.43
CA PRO A 56 -7.27 -9.90 -18.86
C PRO A 56 -8.31 -10.97 -18.49
N LYS A 57 -7.89 -12.20 -18.17
CA LYS A 57 -8.79 -13.32 -17.82
C LYS A 57 -9.15 -13.42 -16.33
N ARG A 58 -8.58 -12.58 -15.45
CA ARG A 58 -8.74 -12.68 -13.98
C ARG A 58 -9.73 -11.68 -13.36
N SER A 59 -10.32 -10.75 -14.12
CA SER A 59 -11.09 -9.62 -13.58
C SER A 59 -12.60 -9.84 -13.59
N ALA A 60 -13.10 -10.91 -12.96
CA ALA A 60 -14.55 -11.04 -12.73
C ALA A 60 -15.07 -10.05 -11.66
N ALA A 61 -14.20 -9.62 -10.72
CA ALA A 61 -14.55 -8.69 -9.64
C ALA A 61 -14.14 -7.24 -9.90
N GLY A 62 -13.18 -6.97 -10.80
CA GLY A 62 -12.60 -5.63 -10.97
C GLY A 62 -11.73 -5.19 -9.78
N THR A 63 -10.61 -4.53 -10.07
CA THR A 63 -9.49 -4.26 -9.14
C THR A 63 -9.56 -2.89 -8.45
N GLY A 64 -10.72 -2.23 -8.48
CA GLY A 64 -10.92 -0.85 -8.02
C GLY A 64 -10.44 0.18 -9.06
N GLU A 65 -11.10 1.34 -9.13
CA GLU A 65 -10.66 2.45 -9.97
C GLU A 65 -9.48 3.16 -9.29
N ARG A 66 -8.41 3.42 -10.04
CA ARG A 66 -7.20 4.09 -9.55
C ARG A 66 -7.05 5.47 -10.18
N ARG A 67 -6.69 6.46 -9.37
CA ARG A 67 -6.42 7.85 -9.77
C ARG A 67 -5.11 8.34 -9.16
N ALA A 68 -4.41 9.23 -9.86
CA ALA A 68 -3.24 9.90 -9.27
C ALA A 68 -3.69 10.99 -8.31
N LEU A 69 -3.07 11.08 -7.13
CA LEU A 69 -3.42 12.10 -6.14
C LEU A 69 -2.76 13.48 -6.43
N LEU A 70 -1.73 13.54 -7.28
CA LEU A 70 -0.76 14.65 -7.33
C LEU A 70 -1.12 15.88 -8.17
N ASP A 71 -2.31 16.00 -8.74
CA ASP A 71 -2.62 17.15 -9.61
C ASP A 71 -2.91 18.46 -8.83
N GLN A 72 -2.75 18.49 -7.51
CA GLN A 72 -3.15 19.61 -6.63
C GLN A 72 -2.11 19.97 -5.56
N VAL A 73 -2.06 21.24 -5.16
CA VAL A 73 -1.15 21.77 -4.10
C VAL A 73 -1.29 21.01 -2.78
N ALA A 74 -2.51 20.63 -2.40
CA ALA A 74 -2.77 19.83 -1.19
C ALA A 74 -2.04 18.47 -1.22
N ALA A 75 -1.86 17.89 -2.40
CA ALA A 75 -1.17 16.61 -2.55
C ALA A 75 0.34 16.71 -2.23
N GLY A 76 0.95 17.88 -2.46
CA GLY A 76 2.35 18.12 -2.09
C GLY A 76 2.58 18.07 -0.58
N LEU A 77 1.70 18.70 0.21
CA LEU A 77 1.77 18.68 1.67
C LEU A 77 1.51 17.28 2.24
N VAL A 78 0.58 16.55 1.64
CA VAL A 78 0.27 15.16 2.01
C VAL A 78 1.47 14.27 1.75
N VAL A 79 2.09 14.36 0.56
CA VAL A 79 3.30 13.60 0.23
C VAL A 79 4.42 13.92 1.22
N GLN A 80 4.64 15.19 1.56
CA GLN A 80 5.65 15.56 2.55
C GLN A 80 5.39 14.93 3.92
N ARG A 81 4.14 14.95 4.41
CA ARG A 81 3.77 14.32 5.69
C ARG A 81 3.96 12.81 5.66
N LEU A 82 3.56 12.17 4.56
CA LEU A 82 3.77 10.72 4.37
C LEU A 82 5.25 10.38 4.32
N MET A 83 6.07 11.15 3.61
CA MET A 83 7.52 10.98 3.54
C MET A 83 8.17 11.05 4.92
N GLN A 84 7.77 12.03 5.74
CA GLN A 84 8.28 12.18 7.09
C GLN A 84 7.91 10.98 7.97
N ALA A 85 6.64 10.56 7.93
CA ALA A 85 6.16 9.39 8.66
C ALA A 85 6.88 8.10 8.21
N ALA A 86 7.01 7.91 6.89
CA ALA A 86 7.72 6.78 6.30
C ALA A 86 9.17 6.74 6.76
N TYR A 87 9.87 7.87 6.73
CA TYR A 87 11.26 7.95 7.14
C TYR A 87 11.44 7.57 8.61
N GLN A 88 10.59 8.11 9.50
CA GLN A 88 10.64 7.81 10.93
C GLN A 88 10.39 6.33 11.22
N VAL A 89 9.31 5.77 10.66
CA VAL A 89 8.96 4.36 10.86
C VAL A 89 10.02 3.45 10.23
N ASN A 90 10.50 3.78 9.03
CA ASN A 90 11.54 3.02 8.36
C ASN A 90 12.83 2.97 9.19
N GLN A 91 13.31 4.10 9.72
CA GLN A 91 14.51 4.12 10.56
C GLN A 91 14.36 3.30 11.85
N ALA A 92 13.17 3.28 12.45
CA ALA A 92 12.92 2.59 13.70
C ALA A 92 12.62 1.09 13.54
N HIS A 93 12.05 0.66 12.42
CA HIS A 93 11.46 -0.68 12.28
C HIS A 93 11.97 -1.51 11.09
N PHE A 94 12.20 -0.89 9.94
CA PHE A 94 12.45 -1.63 8.69
C PHE A 94 13.89 -1.52 8.19
N CYS A 95 14.55 -0.39 8.45
CA CYS A 95 15.94 -0.09 8.11
C CYS A 95 16.25 -0.22 6.60
N PHE A 96 15.27 0.06 5.73
CA PHE A 96 15.50 0.06 4.28
C PHE A 96 16.23 1.32 3.83
N GLU A 97 17.13 1.19 2.86
CA GLU A 97 17.63 2.34 2.11
C GLU A 97 16.54 2.79 1.11
N ILE A 98 15.90 3.93 1.38
CA ILE A 98 14.84 4.52 0.54
C ILE A 98 15.41 5.75 -0.16
N GLN A 99 15.35 5.78 -1.48
CA GLN A 99 15.91 6.86 -2.32
C GLN A 99 14.81 7.77 -2.90
N SER A 100 13.60 7.26 -3.06
CA SER A 100 12.47 7.97 -3.63
C SER A 100 11.15 7.37 -3.17
N VAL A 101 10.05 8.07 -3.43
CA VAL A 101 8.69 7.60 -3.22
C VAL A 101 7.86 7.84 -4.47
N GLU A 102 6.99 6.88 -4.77
CA GLU A 102 6.08 6.95 -5.90
C GLU A 102 4.96 7.95 -5.65
N VAL A 103 4.34 8.39 -6.75
CA VAL A 103 3.12 9.20 -6.69
C VAL A 103 2.03 8.43 -5.95
N PRO A 104 1.41 8.99 -4.89
CA PRO A 104 0.32 8.31 -4.22
C PRO A 104 -0.85 8.05 -5.16
N HIS A 105 -1.40 6.84 -5.07
CA HIS A 105 -2.59 6.43 -5.81
C HIS A 105 -3.81 6.51 -4.90
N PHE A 106 -4.86 7.18 -5.39
CA PHE A 106 -6.19 7.14 -4.81
C PHE A 106 -6.95 5.97 -5.43
N ILE A 107 -7.46 5.06 -4.61
CA ILE A 107 -8.16 3.85 -5.07
C ILE A 107 -9.57 3.84 -4.51
N THR A 108 -10.55 3.59 -5.38
CA THR A 108 -11.96 3.41 -4.97
C THR A 108 -12.45 2.04 -5.38
N TYR A 109 -13.10 1.35 -4.44
CA TYR A 109 -13.76 0.08 -4.67
C TYR A 109 -15.28 0.28 -4.70
N SER A 110 -15.92 -0.16 -5.79
CA SER A 110 -17.37 -0.31 -5.87
C SER A 110 -17.81 -1.64 -5.26
N PRO A 111 -19.10 -1.81 -4.90
CA PRO A 111 -19.61 -3.09 -4.42
C PRO A 111 -19.25 -4.25 -5.36
N GLY A 112 -18.69 -5.32 -4.79
CA GLY A 112 -18.23 -6.49 -5.54
C GLY A 112 -16.78 -6.41 -6.05
N GLN A 113 -16.13 -5.25 -5.95
CA GLN A 113 -14.72 -5.09 -6.32
C GLN A 113 -13.78 -5.44 -5.16
N ALA A 114 -12.64 -6.04 -5.50
CA ALA A 114 -11.61 -6.40 -4.53
C ALA A 114 -10.23 -6.49 -5.21
N SER A 115 -9.17 -6.28 -4.44
CA SER A 115 -7.82 -6.65 -4.88
C SER A 115 -7.57 -8.14 -4.60
N PRO A 116 -7.07 -8.93 -5.56
CA PRO A 116 -6.68 -10.31 -5.30
C PRO A 116 -5.47 -10.37 -4.35
N TRP A 117 -5.18 -11.54 -3.79
CA TRP A 117 -3.89 -11.76 -3.11
C TRP A 117 -2.72 -11.50 -4.07
N HIS A 118 -1.82 -10.62 -3.68
CA HIS A 118 -0.63 -10.24 -4.46
C HIS A 118 0.47 -9.73 -3.53
N MET A 119 1.68 -9.61 -4.07
CA MET A 119 2.76 -8.80 -3.50
C MET A 119 2.75 -7.45 -4.21
N ASP A 120 3.22 -6.40 -3.54
CA ASP A 120 3.31 -5.06 -4.14
C ASP A 120 4.53 -4.90 -5.05
N ILE A 121 5.51 -5.79 -4.90
CA ILE A 121 6.52 -6.06 -5.92
C ILE A 121 5.90 -6.83 -7.09
N THR A 122 6.29 -6.41 -8.29
CA THR A 122 5.93 -7.08 -9.54
C THR A 122 7.09 -7.98 -9.98
N ASP A 123 6.81 -9.02 -10.78
CA ASP A 123 7.85 -9.90 -11.34
C ASP A 123 8.75 -9.22 -12.40
N ASP A 124 8.58 -7.90 -12.60
CA ASP A 124 9.46 -7.15 -13.48
C ASP A 124 10.81 -6.88 -12.79
N GLN A 125 11.89 -6.96 -13.55
CA GLN A 125 13.26 -6.76 -13.03
C GLN A 125 13.55 -5.30 -12.67
N THR A 126 12.53 -4.43 -12.65
CA THR A 126 12.66 -2.99 -12.43
C THR A 126 11.97 -2.50 -11.16
N THR A 127 11.21 -3.35 -10.47
CA THR A 127 10.53 -2.96 -9.24
C THR A 127 11.56 -2.73 -8.14
N ASN A 128 11.60 -1.49 -7.64
CA ASN A 128 12.50 -1.04 -6.58
C ASN A 128 11.73 -0.71 -5.29
N ARG A 129 10.47 -1.15 -5.20
CA ARG A 129 9.61 -0.96 -4.02
C ARG A 129 10.13 -1.81 -2.87
N LYS A 130 10.40 -1.15 -1.75
CA LYS A 130 10.80 -1.81 -0.48
C LYS A 130 9.71 -1.72 0.57
N LEU A 131 8.95 -0.62 0.56
CA LEU A 131 7.96 -0.29 1.58
C LEU A 131 6.70 0.26 0.91
N THR A 132 5.56 -0.31 1.26
CA THR A 132 4.24 0.18 0.89
C THR A 132 3.65 1.00 2.02
N MET A 133 2.92 2.05 1.66
CA MET A 133 2.09 2.83 2.58
C MET A 133 0.64 2.86 2.11
N LEU A 134 -0.30 2.66 3.02
CA LEU A 134 -1.73 2.80 2.78
C LEU A 134 -2.35 3.77 3.78
N ILE A 135 -3.25 4.63 3.30
CA ILE A 135 -4.06 5.51 4.15
C ILE A 135 -5.50 5.02 4.09
N PHE A 136 -6.11 4.77 5.23
CA PHE A 136 -7.53 4.44 5.29
C PHE A 136 -8.35 5.74 5.28
N LEU A 137 -8.99 6.05 4.15
CA LEU A 137 -9.71 7.31 3.97
C LEU A 137 -11.21 7.23 4.31
N SER A 138 -11.80 6.05 4.27
CA SER A 138 -13.23 5.85 4.53
C SER A 138 -13.47 5.49 6.00
N ASP A 139 -14.58 5.97 6.56
CA ASP A 139 -15.09 5.46 7.84
C ASP A 139 -15.42 3.96 7.70
N PRO A 140 -14.82 3.05 8.50
CA PRO A 140 -15.12 1.62 8.44
C PRO A 140 -16.59 1.29 8.71
N GLY A 141 -17.34 2.14 9.42
CA GLY A 141 -18.79 1.98 9.62
C GLY A 141 -19.64 2.31 8.39
N SER A 142 -19.06 2.91 7.35
CA SER A 142 -19.78 3.35 6.15
C SER A 142 -19.89 2.28 5.04
N TYR A 143 -19.24 1.13 5.20
CA TYR A 143 -19.25 0.02 4.24
C TYR A 143 -19.27 -1.34 4.94
N SER A 144 -19.62 -2.39 4.20
CA SER A 144 -19.57 -3.78 4.66
C SER A 144 -18.57 -4.55 3.81
N GLY A 145 -17.72 -5.36 4.44
CA GLY A 145 -16.62 -6.07 3.77
C GLY A 145 -15.35 -5.21 3.67
N GLY A 146 -14.59 -5.33 2.59
CA GLY A 146 -13.41 -4.47 2.34
C GLY A 146 -12.26 -4.63 3.35
N ARG A 147 -12.18 -5.76 4.05
CA ARG A 147 -11.12 -6.01 5.03
C ARG A 147 -9.76 -6.09 4.34
N PHE A 148 -8.79 -5.38 4.89
CA PHE A 148 -7.40 -5.48 4.51
C PHE A 148 -6.75 -6.64 5.26
N ALA A 149 -5.94 -7.44 4.58
CA ALA A 149 -5.26 -8.59 5.17
C ALA A 149 -3.84 -8.72 4.63
N VAL A 150 -2.91 -9.06 5.52
CA VAL A 150 -1.49 -9.30 5.20
C VAL A 150 -1.13 -10.73 5.59
N PHE A 151 -0.24 -11.36 4.83
CA PHE A 151 0.24 -12.70 5.12
C PHE A 151 1.28 -12.70 6.27
N PRO A 152 1.27 -13.70 7.20
CA PRO A 152 0.39 -14.86 7.28
C PRO A 152 -0.97 -14.55 7.95
N GLY A 153 -1.98 -14.35 7.12
CA GLY A 153 -3.41 -14.66 7.28
C GLY A 153 -4.25 -14.05 8.42
N GLU A 154 -3.66 -13.51 9.49
CA GLU A 154 -4.41 -13.37 10.75
C GLU A 154 -4.16 -12.05 11.50
N LEU A 155 -3.41 -11.11 10.93
CA LEU A 155 -3.24 -9.81 11.57
C LEU A 155 -4.43 -8.91 11.21
N GLU A 156 -5.33 -8.74 12.16
CA GLU A 156 -6.39 -7.73 12.09
C GLU A 156 -5.75 -6.33 12.12
N ILE A 157 -5.96 -5.57 11.04
CA ILE A 157 -5.48 -4.19 10.92
C ILE A 157 -6.65 -3.26 11.26
N ASP A 158 -6.43 -2.32 12.18
CA ASP A 158 -7.40 -1.27 12.43
C ASP A 158 -7.45 -0.28 11.25
N GLN A 159 -8.51 -0.43 10.45
CA GLN A 159 -8.80 0.39 9.27
C GLN A 159 -9.58 1.69 9.62
N SER A 160 -9.50 2.16 10.87
CA SER A 160 -10.07 3.45 11.27
C SER A 160 -9.61 4.57 10.36
N GLN A 161 -10.54 5.48 10.04
CA GLN A 161 -10.28 6.60 9.13
C GLN A 161 -9.10 7.44 9.63
N GLY A 162 -8.15 7.72 8.74
CA GLY A 162 -6.95 8.49 9.02
C GLY A 162 -5.75 7.67 9.47
N ASN A 163 -5.94 6.39 9.77
CA ASN A 163 -4.84 5.48 10.06
C ASN A 163 -3.98 5.26 8.80
N VAL A 164 -2.67 5.09 9.02
CA VAL A 164 -1.70 4.79 7.97
C VAL A 164 -0.98 3.49 8.28
N LEU A 165 -1.05 2.56 7.35
CA LEU A 165 -0.35 1.28 7.42
C LEU A 165 0.94 1.36 6.60
N LEU A 166 2.05 0.88 7.16
CA LEU A 166 3.32 0.71 6.46
C LEU A 166 3.73 -0.77 6.52
N PHE A 167 4.12 -1.36 5.40
CA PHE A 167 4.57 -2.75 5.39
C PHE A 167 5.56 -3.02 4.25
N PRO A 168 6.46 -4.01 4.39
CA PRO A 168 7.37 -4.39 3.31
C PRO A 168 6.61 -4.80 2.04
N ALA A 169 7.11 -4.41 0.87
CA ALA A 169 6.40 -4.60 -0.39
C ALA A 169 6.44 -6.06 -0.95
N PHE A 170 7.18 -6.96 -0.29
CA PHE A 170 7.50 -8.33 -0.74
C PHE A 170 6.91 -9.41 0.16
#